data_AF-A0A7C0YJ40-F1
#
_entry.id   AF-A0A7C0YJ40-F1
#
_cell.length_a   1.000
_cell.length_b   1.000
_cell.length_c   1.000
_cell.angle_alpha   90.00
_cell.angle_beta   90.00
_cell.angle_gamma   90.00
#
_symmetry.space_group_name_H-M   'P 1'
#
loop_
_entity.id
_entity.type
_entity.pdbx_description
1 polymer ?
#
loop_
_entity_poly.entity_id
_entity_poly.type
_entity_poly.pdbx_seq_one_letter_code
_entity_poly.pdbx_strand_id
1 'polypeptide(L)'
;MGQNLISLLQSLGVVGIYSSFGKPLLMYCVGFLLVYLGIKKHWEPLLLIPIGIGIILTNTPFIGLMNHVADDVPLTSEVLRDQT
;
A
#
# COMPACT_ATOMS: atom_id res chain seq x y z
N MET A 1 -10.32 -1.49 -32.30
CA MET A 1 -9.95 -2.83 -31.75
C MET A 1 -8.81 -2.75 -30.72
N GLY A 2 -7.73 -2.00 -30.96
CA GLY A 2 -6.61 -1.89 -30.00
C GLY A 2 -6.94 -1.29 -28.61
N GLN A 3 -7.90 -0.35 -28.54
CA GLN A 3 -8.32 0.26 -27.26
C GLN A 3 -9.01 -0.72 -26.31
N ASN A 4 -9.71 -1.74 -26.83
CA ASN A 4 -10.34 -2.77 -26.02
C ASN A 4 -9.28 -3.64 -25.31
N LEU A 5 -8.13 -3.87 -25.95
CA LEU A 5 -7.06 -4.65 -25.36
C LEU A 5 -6.36 -3.88 -24.23
N ILE A 6 -6.19 -2.56 -24.41
CA ILE A 6 -5.61 -1.68 -23.40
C ILE A 6 -6.52 -1.60 -22.16
N SER A 7 -7.84 -1.55 -22.33
CA SER A 7 -8.78 -1.54 -21.21
C SER A 7 -8.86 -2.88 -20.46
N LEU A 8 -8.61 -4.02 -21.12
CA LEU A 8 -8.49 -5.31 -20.41
C LEU A 8 -7.19 -5.40 -19.60
N LEU A 9 -6.08 -4.89 -20.14
CA LEU A 9 -4.82 -4.81 -19.39
C LEU A 9 -4.92 -3.83 -18.21
N GLN A 10 -5.72 -2.77 -18.36
CA GLN A 10 -6.00 -1.84 -17.28
C GLN A 10 -6.91 -2.47 -16.20
N SER A 11 -7.92 -3.27 -16.57
CA SER A 11 -8.78 -3.97 -15.61
C SER A 11 -8.06 -5.10 -14.87
N LEU A 12 -7.07 -5.73 -15.50
CA LEU A 12 -6.17 -6.69 -14.87
C LEU A 12 -5.19 -6.03 -13.87
N GLY A 13 -5.21 -4.70 -13.75
CA GLY A 13 -4.31 -3.96 -12.84
C GLY A 13 -2.86 -3.87 -13.33
N VAL A 14 -2.54 -4.52 -14.45
CA VAL A 14 -1.19 -4.63 -15.01
C VAL A 14 -0.60 -3.24 -15.33
N VAL A 15 -1.42 -2.32 -15.86
CA VAL A 15 -1.01 -0.93 -16.13
C VAL A 15 -0.71 -0.16 -14.83
N GLY A 16 -1.45 -0.42 -13.75
CA GLY A 16 -1.22 0.21 -12.43
C GLY A 16 0.09 -0.23 -11.79
N ILE A 17 0.46 -1.50 -11.98
CA ILE A 17 1.76 -2.05 -11.59
C ILE A 17 2.86 -1.33 -12.38
N TYR A 18 2.73 -1.22 -13.71
CA TYR A 18 3.72 -0.55 -14.59
C TYR A 18 3.91 0.95 -14.35
N SER A 19 2.84 1.69 -14.05
CA SER A 19 2.92 3.14 -13.79
C SER A 19 3.57 3.46 -12.44
N SER A 20 3.46 2.54 -11.47
CA SER A 20 3.89 2.79 -10.09
C SER A 20 5.30 2.32 -9.78
N PHE A 21 6.09 1.75 -10.71
CA PHE A 21 7.37 1.12 -10.35
C PHE A 21 8.39 2.04 -9.64
N GLY A 22 8.34 3.36 -9.78
CA GLY A 22 9.38 4.23 -9.19
C GLY A 22 9.38 4.30 -7.65
N LYS A 23 8.22 4.57 -7.03
CA LYS A 23 8.09 4.85 -5.59
C LYS A 23 8.11 3.58 -4.71
N PRO A 24 7.23 2.59 -4.94
CA PRO A 24 7.23 1.32 -4.23
C PRO A 24 8.55 0.55 -4.38
N LEU A 25 9.26 0.60 -5.52
CA LEU A 25 10.54 -0.09 -5.66
C LEU A 25 11.60 0.43 -4.69
N LEU A 26 11.68 1.75 -4.50
CA LEU A 26 12.56 2.36 -3.51
C LEU A 26 12.18 1.92 -2.08
N MET A 27 10.89 1.90 -1.77
CA MET A 27 10.38 1.46 -0.45
C MET A 27 10.62 -0.03 -0.19
N TYR A 28 10.53 -0.89 -1.21
CA TYR A 28 10.92 -2.30 -1.09
C TYR A 28 12.40 -2.45 -0.78
N CYS A 29 13.27 -1.69 -1.45
CA CYS A 29 14.70 -1.67 -1.12
C CYS A 29 14.93 -1.27 0.34
N VAL A 30 14.21 -0.28 0.86
CA VAL A 30 14.29 0.13 2.28
C VAL A 30 13.77 -0.97 3.22
N GLY A 31 12.63 -1.60 2.91
CA GLY A 31 12.07 -2.70 3.70
C GLY A 31 13.02 -3.90 3.78
N PHE A 32 13.60 -4.33 2.65
CA PHE A 32 14.60 -5.38 2.62
C PHE A 32 15.89 -5.00 3.34
N LEU A 33 16.33 -3.74 3.25
CA LEU A 33 17.50 -3.24 3.98
C LEU A 33 17.29 -3.32 5.49
N LEU A 34 16.12 -2.91 5.99
CA LEU A 34 15.76 -2.98 7.41
C LEU A 34 15.69 -4.43 7.92
N VAL A 35 15.05 -5.33 7.16
CA VAL A 35 15.03 -6.77 7.48
C VAL A 35 16.45 -7.35 7.49
N TYR A 36 17.28 -6.98 6.51
CA TYR A 36 18.67 -7.41 6.44
C TYR A 36 19.50 -6.94 7.64
N LEU A 37 19.31 -5.69 8.10
CA LEU A 37 19.97 -5.17 9.30
C LEU A 37 19.51 -5.91 10.56
N GLY A 38 18.21 -6.19 10.69
CA GLY A 38 17.66 -6.93 11.83
C GLY A 38 18.20 -8.35 11.94
N ILE A 39 18.31 -9.07 10.81
CA ILE A 39 18.80 -10.46 10.78
C ILE A 39 20.33 -10.53 10.90
N LYS A 40 21.06 -9.79 10.06
CA LYS A 40 22.53 -9.93 9.98
C LYS A 40 23.25 -9.17 11.09
N LYS A 41 22.74 -8.00 11.48
CA LYS A 41 23.41 -7.10 12.42
C LYS A 41 22.89 -7.26 13.86
N HIS A 42 21.83 -8.05 14.08
CA HIS A 42 21.14 -8.21 15.37
C HIS A 42 20.72 -6.89 16.02
N TRP A 43 20.48 -5.85 15.20
CA TRP A 43 19.99 -4.56 15.67
C TRP A 43 18.49 -4.69 15.91
N GLU A 44 18.09 -4.73 17.17
CA GLU A 44 16.71 -4.87 17.64
C GLU A 44 15.84 -5.77 16.73
N PRO A 45 16.18 -7.07 16.61
CA PRO A 45 15.54 -7.96 15.63
C PRO A 45 14.03 -8.10 15.87
N LEU A 46 13.59 -7.96 17.14
CA LEU A 46 12.17 -7.98 17.48
C LEU A 46 11.39 -6.79 16.91
N LEU A 47 12.05 -5.68 16.57
CA LEU A 47 11.42 -4.43 16.14
C LEU A 47 11.69 -4.13 14.65
N LEU A 48 12.93 -4.31 14.18
CA LEU A 48 13.31 -4.04 12.78
C LEU A 48 12.65 -5.00 11.79
N ILE A 49 12.51 -6.27 12.15
CA ILE A 49 11.89 -7.29 11.29
C ILE A 49 10.40 -6.97 11.05
N PRO A 50 9.56 -6.75 12.08
CA PRO A 50 8.15 -6.41 11.85
C PRO A 50 7.96 -5.06 11.14
N ILE A 51 8.81 -4.06 11.39
CA ILE A 51 8.76 -2.79 10.64
C ILE A 51 9.07 -3.01 9.16
N GLY A 52 10.14 -3.76 8.84
CA GLY A 52 10.50 -4.05 7.45
C GLY A 52 9.42 -4.85 6.71
N ILE A 53 8.80 -5.81 7.38
CA ILE A 53 7.62 -6.54 6.88
C ILE A 53 6.46 -5.56 6.62
N GLY A 54 6.17 -4.64 7.55
CA GLY A 54 5.12 -3.64 7.39
C GLY A 54 5.32 -2.74 6.17
N ILE A 55 6.54 -2.27 5.94
CA ILE A 55 6.89 -1.45 4.77
C ILE A 55 6.64 -2.21 3.46
N ILE A 56 7.02 -3.49 3.41
CA ILE A 56 6.80 -4.36 2.23
C ILE A 56 5.29 -4.56 1.99
N LEU A 57 4.50 -4.78 3.04
CA LEU A 57 3.05 -4.98 2.94
C LEU A 57 2.31 -3.72 2.48
N THR A 58 2.60 -2.55 3.05
CA THR A 58 1.94 -1.28 2.67
C THR A 58 2.24 -0.84 1.25
N ASN A 59 3.44 -1.15 0.73
CA ASN A 59 3.82 -0.77 -0.63
C ASN A 59 3.36 -1.78 -1.71
N THR A 60 2.66 -2.85 -1.31
CA THR A 60 2.14 -3.85 -2.25
C THR A 60 0.81 -3.41 -2.88
N PRO A 61 0.75 -3.25 -4.21
CA PRO A 61 -0.37 -2.62 -4.90
C PRO A 61 -1.70 -3.37 -4.77
N PHE A 62 -1.67 -4.64 -4.37
CA PHE A 62 -2.84 -5.51 -4.29
C PHE A 62 -3.47 -5.59 -2.90
N ILE A 63 -2.81 -5.05 -1.88
CA ILE A 63 -3.18 -5.32 -0.49
C ILE A 63 -4.18 -4.29 0.07
N GLY A 64 -4.31 -3.10 -0.54
CA GLY A 64 -5.35 -2.13 -0.19
C GLY A 64 -5.39 -1.71 1.30
N LEU A 65 -4.35 -2.01 2.08
CA LEU A 65 -4.30 -1.82 3.54
C LEU A 65 -4.47 -0.35 3.96
N MET A 66 -4.21 0.58 3.05
CA MET A 66 -4.35 2.02 3.28
C MET A 66 -5.42 2.64 2.36
N ASN A 67 -6.37 1.84 1.87
CA ASN A 67 -7.61 2.37 1.33
C ASN A 67 -8.56 2.57 2.52
N HIS A 68 -8.85 3.82 2.84
CA HIS A 68 -9.86 4.16 3.84
C HIS A 68 -11.23 3.65 3.36
N VAL A 69 -11.80 2.69 4.10
CA VAL A 69 -13.21 2.27 3.97
C VAL A 69 -14.15 3.33 4.60
N ALA A 70 -13.60 4.36 5.24
CA ALA A 70 -14.36 5.38 5.98
C ALA A 70 -14.99 6.47 5.11
N ASP A 71 -14.74 6.49 3.80
CA ASP A 71 -15.31 7.50 2.90
C ASP A 71 -16.81 7.29 2.64
N ASP A 72 -17.36 6.11 2.99
CA ASP A 72 -18.79 5.77 2.91
C ASP A 72 -19.56 6.07 4.21
N VAL A 73 -18.89 6.52 5.29
CA VAL A 73 -19.59 7.12 6.42
C VAL A 73 -19.67 8.61 6.13
N PRO A 74 -20.86 9.17 5.86
CA PRO A 74 -21.00 10.60 5.69
C PRO A 74 -20.49 11.26 6.97
N LEU A 75 -19.34 11.96 6.92
CA LEU A 75 -18.96 12.91 7.97
C LEU A 75 -19.80 14.17 7.81
N THR A 76 -21.11 13.95 7.74
CA THR A 76 -22.11 14.96 7.56
C THR A 76 -22.38 15.54 8.93
N SER A 77 -22.07 16.82 9.06
CA SER A 77 -22.62 17.69 10.10
C SER A 77 -24.15 17.64 10.19
N GLU A 78 -24.86 16.96 9.29
CA GLU A 78 -26.30 16.72 9.34
C GLU A 78 -26.70 15.63 10.35
N VAL A 79 -25.83 14.64 10.67
CA VAL A 79 -26.14 13.65 11.72
C VAL A 79 -26.14 14.30 13.11
N LEU A 80 -25.37 15.38 13.33
CA LEU A 80 -25.35 16.10 14.60
C LEU A 80 -26.49 17.13 14.72
N ARG A 81 -27.15 17.49 13.61
CA ARG A 81 -28.30 18.42 13.62
C ARG A 81 -29.64 17.75 13.93
N ASP A 82 -29.73 16.44 13.81
CA ASP A 82 -30.97 15.68 14.07
C ASP A 82 -31.10 15.21 15.54
N GLN A 83 -30.15 15.60 16.40
CA GLN A 83 -30.10 15.20 17.82
C GLN A 83 -30.33 16.34 18.83
N THR A 84 -30.70 17.54 18.37
CA THR A 84 -31.07 18.71 19.21
C THR A 84 -32.44 19.24 18.82
#